data_AF-A0A7K0R5U1-F1
#
_entry.id   AF-A0A7K0R5U1-F1
#
_cell.length_a   1.000
_cell.length_b   1.000
_cell.length_c   1.000
_cell.angle_alpha   90.00
_cell.angle_beta   90.00
_cell.angle_gamma   90.00
#
_symmetry.space_group_name_H-M   'P 1'
#
loop_
_entity.id
_entity.type
_entity.pdbx_description
1 polymer ?
#
loop_
_entity_poly.entity_id
_entity_poly.type
_entity_poly.pdbx_seq_one_letter_code
_entity_poly.pdbx_strand_id
1 'polypeptide(L)'
;MPSQIETWGKAPLQVIAHLHALTATGFENAATLGRPRSGNETDDPLKIGSLPEVSALAPGLMALSSLVTRQTDLPGLLIAALVHNEILWLRPFTWGSGLIGRALVRVVLAERGLDPSPFTIPEHGFAESGRPAYVQAIRNYGSGTLDGVAQSVIWFSASCAIGAAAVNV
;
A
#
# COMPACT_ATOMS: atom_id res chain seq x y z
N MET A 1 7.80 -7.13 12.60
CA MET A 1 7.23 -7.60 11.31
C MET A 1 6.49 -8.93 11.44
N PRO A 2 7.01 -10.00 12.10
CA PRO A 2 6.29 -11.28 12.21
C PRO A 2 4.86 -11.15 12.78
N SER A 3 4.69 -10.38 13.85
CA SER A 3 3.37 -10.15 14.46
C SER A 3 2.38 -9.40 13.56
N GLN A 4 2.86 -8.57 12.61
CA GLN A 4 1.98 -7.87 11.66
C GLN A 4 1.45 -8.82 10.58
N ILE A 5 2.26 -9.79 10.14
CA ILE A 5 1.87 -10.80 9.16
C ILE A 5 0.74 -11.67 9.72
N GLU A 6 0.88 -12.15 10.96
CA GLU A 6 -0.16 -12.95 11.62
C GLU A 6 -1.46 -12.18 11.88
N THR A 7 -1.36 -10.87 12.11
CA THR A 7 -2.52 -10.00 12.39
C THR A 7 -3.22 -9.55 11.11
N TRP A 8 -2.50 -9.45 9.99
CA TRP A 8 -3.00 -8.87 8.73
C TRP A 8 -4.30 -9.51 8.23
N GLY A 9 -4.37 -10.84 8.18
CA GLY A 9 -5.56 -11.57 7.71
C GLY A 9 -6.77 -11.49 8.67
N LYS A 10 -6.61 -10.91 9.87
CA LYS A 10 -7.66 -10.82 10.91
C LYS A 10 -8.07 -9.38 11.20
N ALA A 11 -7.09 -8.48 11.29
CA ALA A 11 -7.28 -7.09 11.69
C ALA A 11 -6.38 -6.14 10.86
N PRO A 12 -6.62 -6.04 9.54
CA PRO A 12 -5.75 -5.25 8.65
C PRO A 12 -5.72 -3.75 9.00
N LEU A 13 -6.84 -3.19 9.46
CA LEU A 13 -6.88 -1.79 9.89
C LEU A 13 -6.01 -1.52 11.13
N GLN A 14 -5.88 -2.50 12.03
CA GLN A 14 -4.98 -2.41 13.18
C GLN A 14 -3.52 -2.42 12.72
N VAL A 15 -3.19 -3.27 11.74
CA VAL A 15 -1.84 -3.30 11.14
C VAL A 15 -1.52 -1.96 10.47
N ILE A 16 -2.43 -1.41 9.68
CA ILE A 16 -2.25 -0.11 9.00
C ILE A 16 -2.02 1.01 10.03
N ALA A 17 -2.85 1.10 11.08
CA ALA A 17 -2.71 2.09 12.13
C ALA A 17 -1.39 1.93 12.91
N HIS A 18 -1.00 0.70 13.23
CA HIS A 18 0.25 0.43 13.94
C HIS A 18 1.48 0.77 13.10
N LEU A 19 1.50 0.40 11.81
CA LEU A 19 2.57 0.78 10.89
C LEU A 19 2.68 2.31 10.76
N HIS A 20 1.55 3.03 10.71
CA HIS A 20 1.58 4.50 10.73
C HIS A 20 2.17 5.03 12.04
N ALA A 21 1.73 4.54 13.20
CA ALA A 21 2.24 5.00 14.49
C ALA A 21 3.76 4.81 14.61
N LEU A 22 4.29 3.67 14.14
CA LEU A 22 5.73 3.41 14.15
C LEU A 22 6.49 4.33 13.18
N THR A 23 5.97 4.53 11.97
CA THR A 23 6.68 5.28 10.92
C THR A 23 6.61 6.79 11.09
N ALA A 24 5.51 7.31 11.62
CA ALA A 24 5.27 8.76 11.80
C ALA A 24 5.78 9.31 13.14
N THR A 25 6.30 8.45 14.02
CA THR A 25 6.93 8.89 15.27
C THR A 25 8.09 9.84 14.98
N GLY A 26 8.05 11.04 15.56
CA GLY A 26 9.05 12.09 15.33
C GLY A 26 8.78 12.98 14.11
N PHE A 27 7.78 12.66 13.28
CA PHE A 27 7.35 13.47 12.13
C PHE A 27 5.96 14.10 12.32
N GLU A 28 5.12 13.47 13.14
CA GLU A 28 3.74 13.87 13.40
C GLU A 28 3.46 14.08 14.89
N ASN A 29 2.32 14.71 15.21
CA ASN A 29 1.87 14.86 16.58
C ASN A 29 1.53 13.49 17.20
N ALA A 30 1.94 13.25 18.44
CA ALA A 30 1.63 12.00 19.15
C ALA A 30 0.14 11.65 19.16
N ALA A 31 -0.76 12.65 19.18
CA ALA A 31 -2.20 12.46 19.14
C ALA A 31 -2.73 11.95 17.78
N THR A 32 -2.00 12.18 16.68
CA THR A 32 -2.40 11.77 15.31
C THR A 32 -1.79 10.42 14.89
N LEU A 33 -0.84 9.88 15.66
CA LEU A 33 -0.22 8.59 15.39
C LEU A 33 -1.26 7.47 15.31
N GLY A 34 -1.21 6.69 14.23
CA GLY A 34 -2.18 5.64 13.91
C GLY A 34 -3.61 6.10 13.60
N ARG A 35 -3.90 7.42 13.56
CA ARG A 35 -5.25 7.94 13.31
C ARG A 35 -5.40 8.42 11.86
N PRO A 36 -6.40 7.93 11.11
CA PRO A 36 -6.68 8.46 9.79
C PRO A 36 -6.99 9.97 9.83
N ARG A 37 -6.69 10.67 8.73
CA ARG A 37 -6.91 12.12 8.60
C ARG A 37 -8.39 12.48 8.77
N SER A 38 -8.64 13.62 9.41
CA SER A 38 -9.98 14.19 9.60
C SER A 38 -10.35 15.25 8.57
N GLY A 39 -9.41 15.65 7.71
CA GLY A 39 -9.60 16.67 6.67
C GLY A 39 -9.09 16.24 5.29
N ASN A 40 -9.21 17.13 4.31
CA ASN A 40 -8.83 16.92 2.92
C ASN A 40 -7.39 17.34 2.60
N GLU A 41 -6.50 17.17 3.58
CA GLU A 41 -5.10 17.55 3.45
C GLU A 41 -4.21 16.38 3.90
N THR A 42 -3.10 16.21 3.18
CA THR A 42 -2.05 15.22 3.46
C THR A 42 -0.79 15.64 2.73
N ASP A 43 0.36 15.25 3.26
CA ASP A 43 1.63 15.39 2.55
C ASP A 43 1.61 14.53 1.27
N ASP A 44 1.95 15.16 0.15
CA ASP A 44 2.07 14.52 -1.15
C ASP A 44 3.47 14.78 -1.73
N PRO A 45 4.50 14.09 -1.20
CA PRO A 45 5.87 14.24 -1.68
C PRO A 45 6.03 13.65 -3.08
N LEU A 46 5.15 12.72 -3.48
CA LEU A 46 5.13 12.08 -4.79
C LEU A 46 4.47 12.96 -5.86
N LYS A 47 3.69 13.97 -5.46
CA LYS A 47 2.88 14.83 -6.36
C LYS A 47 1.89 13.99 -7.17
N ILE A 48 1.25 13.02 -6.50
CA ILE A 48 0.18 12.20 -7.08
C ILE A 48 -0.96 13.10 -7.56
N GLY A 49 -1.28 14.17 -6.82
CA GLY A 49 -2.33 15.12 -7.17
C GLY A 49 -3.64 14.79 -6.45
N SER A 50 -4.71 14.55 -7.20
CA SER A 50 -6.07 14.36 -6.68
C SER A 50 -6.11 13.49 -5.43
N LEU A 51 -6.71 14.03 -4.37
CA LEU A 51 -6.90 13.36 -3.09
C LEU A 51 -8.39 13.05 -2.91
N PRO A 52 -8.77 11.80 -2.58
CA PRO A 52 -10.15 11.49 -2.24
C PRO A 52 -10.63 12.32 -1.04
N GLU A 53 -11.90 12.76 -1.09
CA GLU A 53 -12.53 13.44 0.04
C GLU A 53 -12.49 12.58 1.31
N VAL A 54 -12.42 13.21 2.48
CA VAL A 54 -12.37 12.51 3.78
C VAL A 54 -13.58 11.58 3.98
N SER A 55 -14.72 11.88 3.36
CA SER A 55 -15.90 11.02 3.36
C SER A 55 -15.69 9.67 2.67
N ALA A 56 -14.74 9.57 1.74
CA ALA A 56 -14.38 8.31 1.07
C ALA A 56 -13.43 7.44 1.91
N LEU A 57 -12.85 7.98 2.99
CA LEU A 57 -11.80 7.33 3.76
C LEU A 57 -12.28 6.06 4.48
N ALA A 58 -13.36 6.16 5.24
CA ALA A 58 -13.91 5.02 5.96
C ALA A 58 -14.43 3.93 5.00
N PRO A 59 -15.22 4.24 3.95
CA PRO A 59 -15.61 3.24 2.95
C PRO A 59 -14.43 2.54 2.28
N GLY A 60 -13.40 3.29 1.85
CA GLY A 60 -12.22 2.72 1.18
C GLY A 60 -11.43 1.78 2.09
N LEU A 61 -11.16 2.19 3.34
CA LEU A 61 -10.49 1.35 4.33
C LEU A 61 -11.31 0.09 4.67
N MET A 62 -12.63 0.21 4.79
CA MET A 62 -13.50 -0.96 5.00
C MET A 62 -13.51 -1.91 3.81
N ALA A 63 -13.52 -1.39 2.58
CA ALA A 63 -13.44 -2.20 1.36
C ALA A 63 -12.10 -2.94 1.27
N LEU A 64 -10.99 -2.26 1.57
CA LEU A 64 -9.66 -2.89 1.68
C LEU A 64 -9.64 -3.98 2.76
N SER A 65 -10.20 -3.70 3.94
CA SER A 65 -10.30 -4.68 5.03
C SER A 65 -11.10 -5.92 4.60
N SER A 66 -12.22 -5.73 3.90
CA SER A 66 -13.03 -6.83 3.35
C SER A 66 -12.27 -7.62 2.29
N LEU A 67 -11.54 -6.96 1.39
CA LEU A 67 -10.73 -7.61 0.36
C LEU A 67 -9.71 -8.59 0.95
N VAL A 68 -9.05 -8.22 2.04
CA VAL A 68 -7.93 -9.00 2.59
C VAL A 68 -8.37 -10.06 3.59
N THR A 69 -9.51 -9.87 4.26
CA THR A 69 -10.07 -10.82 5.25
C THR A 69 -11.01 -11.86 4.64
N ARG A 70 -11.59 -11.59 3.46
CA ARG A 70 -12.44 -12.58 2.78
C ARG A 70 -11.63 -13.75 2.24
N GLN A 71 -12.24 -14.93 2.25
CA GLN A 71 -11.72 -16.07 1.50
C GLN A 71 -11.78 -15.76 -0.01
N THR A 72 -10.67 -15.99 -0.71
CA THR A 72 -10.56 -15.65 -2.12
C THR A 72 -9.46 -16.46 -2.80
N ASP A 73 -9.70 -16.83 -4.05
CA ASP A 73 -8.72 -17.49 -4.94
C ASP A 73 -7.94 -16.48 -5.79
N LEU A 74 -8.03 -15.17 -5.49
CA LEU A 74 -7.27 -14.16 -6.20
C LEU A 74 -5.76 -14.34 -5.94
N PRO A 75 -4.91 -14.14 -6.96
CA PRO A 75 -3.46 -14.22 -6.79
C PRO A 75 -2.96 -13.25 -5.71
N GLY A 76 -2.04 -13.70 -4.84
CA GLY A 76 -1.48 -12.87 -3.77
C GLY A 76 -0.83 -11.58 -4.29
N LEU A 77 -0.21 -11.62 -5.47
CA LEU A 77 0.41 -10.46 -6.11
C LEU A 77 -0.63 -9.41 -6.52
N LEU A 78 -1.83 -9.84 -6.95
CA LEU A 78 -2.94 -8.94 -7.24
C LEU A 78 -3.45 -8.28 -5.95
N ILE A 79 -3.60 -9.04 -4.87
CA ILE A 79 -3.99 -8.47 -3.56
C ILE A 79 -2.94 -7.44 -3.09
N ALA A 80 -1.64 -7.73 -3.23
CA ALA A 80 -0.58 -6.81 -2.87
C ALA A 80 -0.65 -5.51 -3.69
N ALA A 81 -0.87 -5.61 -5.00
CA ALA A 81 -1.04 -4.45 -5.88
C ALA A 81 -2.23 -3.58 -5.47
N LEU A 82 -3.39 -4.19 -5.21
CA LEU A 82 -4.60 -3.48 -4.81
C LEU A 82 -4.42 -2.78 -3.45
N VAL A 83 -3.85 -3.47 -2.46
CA VAL A 83 -3.57 -2.89 -1.13
C VAL A 83 -2.61 -1.72 -1.23
N HIS A 84 -1.53 -1.87 -2.01
CA HIS A 84 -0.56 -0.81 -2.22
C HIS A 84 -1.21 0.42 -2.87
N ASN A 85 -1.91 0.21 -3.99
CA ASN A 85 -2.54 1.29 -4.75
C ASN A 85 -3.62 2.01 -3.93
N GLU A 86 -4.48 1.27 -3.22
CA GLU A 86 -5.54 1.85 -2.40
C GLU A 86 -4.95 2.74 -1.30
N ILE A 87 -3.89 2.30 -0.60
CA ILE A 87 -3.24 3.13 0.43
C ILE A 87 -2.60 4.40 -0.16
N LEU A 88 -1.95 4.28 -1.32
CA LEU A 88 -1.31 5.42 -1.99
C LEU A 88 -2.32 6.39 -2.62
N TRP A 89 -3.46 5.89 -3.06
CA TRP A 89 -4.54 6.70 -3.61
C TRP A 89 -5.36 7.38 -2.51
N LEU A 90 -5.83 6.59 -1.54
CA LEU A 90 -6.69 7.05 -0.45
C LEU A 90 -5.97 8.00 0.52
N ARG A 91 -4.65 7.78 0.69
CA ARG A 91 -3.74 8.50 1.60
C ARG A 91 -4.41 8.69 2.97
N PRO A 92 -4.55 7.60 3.74
CA PRO A 92 -5.39 7.60 4.94
C PRO A 92 -4.85 8.48 6.06
N PHE A 93 -3.58 8.84 6.05
CA PHE A 93 -2.93 9.64 7.09
C PHE A 93 -2.46 10.99 6.53
N THR A 94 -2.25 11.97 7.40
CA THR A 94 -1.68 13.29 7.03
C THR A 94 -0.23 13.17 6.55
N TRP A 95 0.48 12.11 6.94
CA TRP A 95 1.86 11.84 6.53
C TRP A 95 2.13 10.34 6.38
N GLY A 96 3.15 9.97 5.61
CA GLY A 96 3.70 8.60 5.62
C GLY A 96 2.94 7.54 4.82
N SER A 97 1.84 7.88 4.13
CA SER A 97 1.04 6.91 3.35
C SER A 97 1.88 6.11 2.34
N GLY A 98 2.88 6.73 1.70
CA GLY A 98 3.79 6.02 0.79
C GLY A 98 4.72 5.01 1.47
N LEU A 99 5.13 5.25 2.72
CA LEU A 99 5.93 4.30 3.51
C LEU A 99 5.08 3.09 3.91
N ILE A 100 3.87 3.37 4.39
CA ILE A 100 2.91 2.33 4.80
C ILE A 100 2.53 1.45 3.61
N GLY A 101 2.22 2.05 2.46
CA GLY A 101 1.88 1.31 1.26
C GLY A 101 2.99 0.35 0.80
N ARG A 102 4.28 0.74 0.93
CA ARG A 102 5.40 -0.17 0.63
C ARG A 102 5.59 -1.25 1.70
N ALA A 103 5.47 -0.89 2.98
CA ALA A 103 5.54 -1.86 4.07
C ALA A 103 4.45 -2.95 3.94
N LEU A 104 3.24 -2.55 3.54
CA LEU A 104 2.12 -3.47 3.34
C LEU A 104 2.33 -4.42 2.17
N VAL A 105 3.08 -4.05 1.12
CA VAL A 105 3.46 -4.99 0.06
C VAL A 105 4.17 -6.19 0.67
N ARG A 106 5.17 -5.95 1.51
CA ARG A 106 5.94 -7.02 2.17
C ARG A 106 5.05 -7.87 3.09
N VAL A 107 4.15 -7.23 3.85
CA VAL A 107 3.19 -7.93 4.71
C VAL A 107 2.29 -8.87 3.89
N VAL A 108 1.73 -8.38 2.79
CA VAL A 108 0.83 -9.18 1.94
C VAL A 108 1.58 -10.30 1.22
N LEU A 109 2.78 -10.03 0.67
CA LEU A 109 3.58 -11.06 0.02
C LEU A 109 3.97 -12.19 0.99
N ALA A 110 4.32 -11.86 2.23
CA ALA A 110 4.62 -12.85 3.25
C ALA A 110 3.37 -13.62 3.69
N GLU A 111 2.26 -12.94 3.97
CA GLU A 111 0.99 -13.56 4.40
C GLU A 111 0.42 -14.49 3.33
N ARG A 112 0.58 -14.15 2.05
CA ARG A 112 0.12 -14.96 0.91
C ARG A 112 1.13 -16.01 0.46
N GLY A 113 2.24 -16.18 1.17
CA GLY A 113 3.23 -17.22 0.90
C GLY A 113 4.14 -16.97 -0.30
N LEU A 114 4.11 -15.77 -0.90
CA LEU A 114 4.95 -15.41 -2.05
C LEU A 114 6.37 -15.04 -1.64
N ASP A 115 6.53 -14.42 -0.47
CA ASP A 115 7.83 -14.11 0.12
C ASP A 115 7.79 -14.25 1.65
N PRO A 116 7.68 -15.48 2.19
CA PRO A 116 7.52 -15.71 3.63
C PRO A 116 8.70 -15.23 4.48
N SER A 117 9.89 -15.09 3.89
CA SER A 117 11.16 -14.71 4.55
C SER A 117 11.62 -13.28 4.22
N PRO A 118 10.68 -12.39 3.90
CA PRO A 118 10.84 -11.12 3.16
C PRO A 118 12.23 -10.84 2.54
N PHE A 119 12.67 -11.66 1.59
CA PHE A 119 13.97 -11.47 0.92
C PHE A 119 13.87 -10.64 -0.36
N THR A 120 12.72 -10.63 -1.04
CA THR A 120 12.52 -9.81 -2.24
C THR A 120 12.58 -8.32 -1.89
N ILE A 121 12.94 -7.49 -2.87
CA ILE A 121 13.07 -6.05 -2.70
C ILE A 121 12.11 -5.31 -3.64
N PRO A 122 10.77 -5.35 -3.43
CA PRO A 122 9.81 -4.65 -4.30
C PRO A 122 10.14 -3.17 -4.49
N GLU A 123 10.68 -2.52 -3.47
CA GLU A 123 11.07 -1.11 -3.52
C GLU A 123 12.21 -0.83 -4.51
N HIS A 124 13.09 -1.81 -4.75
CA HIS A 124 14.11 -1.70 -5.80
C HIS A 124 13.43 -1.65 -7.16
N GLY A 125 12.47 -2.54 -7.44
CA GLY A 125 11.71 -2.49 -8.68
C GLY A 125 10.91 -1.20 -8.87
N PHE A 126 10.32 -0.65 -7.80
CA PHE A 126 9.65 0.66 -7.86
C PHE A 126 10.64 1.78 -8.20
N ALA A 127 11.85 1.74 -7.64
CA ALA A 127 12.90 2.71 -7.90
C ALA A 127 13.44 2.61 -9.34
N GLU A 128 13.76 1.40 -9.81
CA GLU A 128 14.24 1.13 -11.17
C GLU A 128 13.21 1.53 -12.24
N SER A 129 11.92 1.35 -11.96
CA SER A 129 10.84 1.77 -12.86
C SER A 129 10.74 3.30 -13.00
N GLY A 130 11.38 4.05 -12.11
CA GLY A 130 11.39 5.50 -12.10
C GLY A 130 10.14 6.13 -11.49
N ARG A 131 10.35 7.27 -10.81
CA ARG A 131 9.28 8.03 -10.15
C ARG A 131 8.09 8.37 -11.07
N PRO A 132 8.28 8.82 -12.33
CA PRO A 132 7.15 9.14 -13.20
C PRO A 132 6.23 7.94 -13.47
N ALA A 133 6.80 6.75 -13.73
CA ALA A 133 6.01 5.53 -13.96
C ALA A 133 5.26 5.10 -12.70
N TYR A 134 5.91 5.18 -11.53
CA TYR A 134 5.27 4.87 -10.26
C TYR A 134 4.08 5.79 -9.97
N VAL A 135 4.24 7.10 -10.14
CA VAL A 135 3.15 8.06 -9.96
C VAL A 135 2.03 7.82 -10.98
N GLN A 136 2.37 7.48 -12.23
CA GLN A 136 1.37 7.18 -13.26
C GLN A 136 0.57 5.93 -12.92
N ALA A 137 1.18 4.87 -12.38
CA ALA A 137 0.47 3.67 -11.95
C ALA A 137 -0.56 3.98 -10.84
N ILE A 138 -0.20 4.81 -9.86
CA ILE A 138 -1.12 5.24 -8.79
C ILE A 138 -2.28 6.05 -9.38
N ARG A 139 -2.00 6.98 -10.32
CA ARG A 139 -3.04 7.77 -10.99
C ARG A 139 -3.96 6.92 -11.87
N ASN A 140 -3.41 5.91 -12.55
CA ASN A 140 -4.18 4.96 -13.34
C ASN A 140 -5.17 4.20 -12.44
N TYR A 141 -4.73 3.74 -11.27
CA TYR A 141 -5.63 3.15 -10.28
C TYR A 141 -6.73 4.14 -9.84
N GLY A 142 -6.33 5.37 -9.50
CA GLY A 142 -7.24 6.43 -9.09
C GLY A 142 -8.29 6.87 -10.12
N SER A 143 -8.10 6.50 -11.40
CA SER A 143 -9.12 6.73 -12.44
C SER A 143 -10.41 5.93 -12.20
N GLY A 144 -10.35 4.84 -11.43
CA GLY A 144 -11.47 3.92 -11.21
C GLY A 144 -11.90 3.12 -12.44
N THR A 145 -11.24 3.30 -13.58
CA THR A 145 -11.51 2.56 -14.82
C THR A 145 -10.87 1.17 -14.77
N LEU A 146 -11.50 0.19 -15.41
CA LEU A 146 -10.94 -1.17 -15.48
C LEU A 146 -9.53 -1.16 -16.11
N ASP A 147 -9.36 -0.42 -17.21
CA ASP A 147 -8.07 -0.30 -17.90
C ASP A 147 -7.01 0.36 -17.01
N GLY A 148 -7.36 1.43 -16.30
CA GLY A 148 -6.44 2.09 -15.37
C GLY A 148 -6.00 1.18 -14.22
N VAL A 149 -6.93 0.44 -13.63
CA VAL A 149 -6.62 -0.56 -12.60
C VAL A 149 -5.72 -1.66 -13.16
N ALA A 150 -6.04 -2.19 -14.34
CA ALA A 150 -5.23 -3.23 -14.99
C ALA A 150 -3.80 -2.75 -15.27
N GLN A 151 -3.63 -1.55 -15.84
CA GLN A 151 -2.31 -0.98 -16.11
C GLN A 151 -1.50 -0.75 -14.82
N SER A 152 -2.15 -0.32 -13.74
CA SER A 152 -1.49 -0.18 -12.44
C SER A 152 -1.01 -1.53 -11.89
N VAL A 153 -1.82 -2.58 -11.98
CA VAL A 153 -1.47 -3.93 -11.54
C VAL A 153 -0.33 -4.53 -12.38
N ILE A 154 -0.36 -4.33 -13.70
CA ILE A 154 0.71 -4.79 -14.61
C ILE A 154 2.04 -4.13 -14.24
N TRP A 155 2.04 -2.80 -14.06
CA TRP A 155 3.23 -2.07 -13.63
C TRP A 155 3.75 -2.60 -12.29
N PHE A 156 2.88 -2.72 -11.28
CA PHE A 156 3.24 -3.21 -9.95
C PHE A 156 3.86 -4.61 -10.00
N SER A 157 3.25 -5.52 -10.76
CA SER A 157 3.72 -6.90 -10.89
C SER A 157 5.10 -6.97 -11.53
N ALA A 158 5.33 -6.16 -12.58
CA ALA A 158 6.64 -6.05 -13.24
C ALA A 158 7.71 -5.50 -12.29
N SER A 159 7.38 -4.47 -11.50
CA SER A 159 8.29 -3.94 -10.48
C SER A 159 8.61 -4.98 -9.41
N CYS A 160 7.63 -5.74 -8.92
CA CYS A 160 7.91 -6.84 -7.98
C CYS A 160 8.85 -7.89 -8.58
N ALA A 161 8.71 -8.23 -9.86
CA ALA A 161 9.61 -9.16 -10.54
C ALA A 161 11.06 -8.63 -10.62
N ILE A 162 11.25 -7.34 -10.93
CA ILE A 162 12.57 -6.69 -10.90
C ILE A 162 13.15 -6.75 -9.49
N GLY A 163 12.34 -6.42 -8.47
CA GLY A 163 12.74 -6.45 -7.07
C GLY A 163 13.12 -7.84 -6.56
N ALA A 164 12.49 -8.89 -7.08
CA ALA A 164 12.84 -10.28 -6.76
C ALA A 164 14.15 -10.70 -7.45
N ALA A 165 14.35 -10.31 -8.71
CA ALA A 165 15.56 -10.66 -9.47
C ALA A 165 16.84 -9.98 -8.94
N ALA A 166 16.70 -8.87 -8.21
CA ALA A 166 17.83 -8.15 -7.62
C ALA A 166 18.44 -8.83 -6.37
N VAL A 167 17.80 -9.88 -5.84
CA VAL A 167 18.34 -10.67 -4.73
C VAL A 167 19.43 -11.59 -5.29
N ASN A 168 20.68 -11.13 -5.27
CA ASN A 168 21.82 -11.97 -5.61
C ASN A 168 22.06 -12.97 -4.46
N VAL A 169 22.00 -14.27 -4.79
CA VAL A 169 22.41 -15.39 -3.93
C VAL A 169 23.86 -15.74 -4.23
#